data_AF-A0A0Q4J500-F1
#
_entry.id   AF-A0A0Q4J500-F1
#
_cell.length_a   1.000
_cell.length_b   1.000
_cell.length_c   1.000
_cell.angle_alpha   90.00
_cell.angle_beta   90.00
_cell.angle_gamma   90.00
#
_symmetry.space_group_name_H-M   'P 1'
#
loop_
_entity.id
_entity.type
_entity.pdbx_description
1 polymer ?
#
loop_
_entity_poly.entity_id
_entity_poly.type
_entity_poly.pdbx_seq_one_letter_code
_entity_poly.pdbx_strand_id
1 'polypeptide(L)'
;MERGRFNPATDMKGRPTAGTYHMPVSWLVPDSAPPIDLTSGKFEQVTEFESVIGTDGNIVSCRVITKSDAAQPDPCMKLVPGSPTYSNYVRNGQPSRTIVHYRYSAVAKPAD
;
A
#
# COMPACT_ATOMS: atom_id res chain seq x y z
N MET A 1 38.83 -5.20 11.39
CA MET A 1 38.08 -4.95 10.14
C MET A 1 38.90 -5.54 8.99
N GLU A 2 38.62 -6.77 8.62
CA GLU A 2 39.36 -7.45 7.54
C GLU A 2 38.73 -7.02 6.20
N ARG A 3 39.54 -6.45 5.30
CA ARG A 3 39.09 -6.08 3.95
C ARG A 3 38.76 -7.39 3.21
N GLY A 4 37.55 -7.50 2.66
CA GLY A 4 37.14 -8.65 1.85
C GLY A 4 38.15 -8.89 0.72
N ARG A 5 38.86 -10.02 0.77
CA ARG A 5 39.73 -10.46 -0.32
C ARG A 5 38.87 -11.22 -1.32
N PHE A 6 38.85 -10.76 -2.56
CA PHE A 6 38.19 -11.45 -3.67
C PHE A 6 39.25 -12.04 -4.59
N ASN A 7 39.17 -13.35 -4.84
CA ASN A 7 40.00 -14.03 -5.84
C ASN A 7 39.26 -14.02 -7.18
N PRO A 8 39.77 -13.30 -8.20
CA PRO A 8 39.10 -13.21 -9.49
C PRO A 8 39.15 -14.55 -10.22
N ALA A 9 38.17 -14.79 -11.09
CA ALA A 9 38.26 -15.86 -12.08
C ALA A 9 39.46 -15.61 -13.00
N THR A 10 40.15 -16.67 -13.43
CA THR A 10 41.36 -16.58 -14.26
C THR A 10 41.23 -17.37 -15.57
N ASP A 11 41.95 -16.94 -16.61
CA ASP A 11 42.11 -17.71 -17.85
C ASP A 11 43.05 -18.93 -17.65
N MET A 12 43.27 -19.71 -18.72
CA MET A 12 44.16 -20.89 -18.69
C MET A 12 45.64 -20.55 -18.38
N LYS A 13 46.02 -19.28 -18.43
CA LYS A 13 47.37 -18.79 -18.12
C LYS A 13 47.42 -18.11 -16.74
N GLY A 14 46.34 -18.22 -15.94
CA GLY A 14 46.25 -17.65 -14.60
C GLY A 14 46.00 -16.14 -14.56
N ARG A 15 45.65 -15.51 -15.69
CA ARG A 15 45.40 -14.07 -15.75
C ARG A 15 43.95 -13.76 -15.39
N PRO A 16 43.68 -12.74 -14.54
CA PRO A 16 42.30 -12.36 -14.20
C PRO A 16 41.47 -12.12 -15.47
N THR A 17 40.27 -12.71 -15.51
CA THR A 17 39.33 -12.51 -16.62
C THR A 17 38.11 -11.75 -16.14
N ALA A 18 37.63 -10.83 -16.97
CA ALA A 18 36.30 -10.24 -16.83
C ALA A 18 35.33 -11.06 -17.68
N GLY A 19 34.13 -11.29 -17.19
CA GLY A 19 33.05 -11.94 -17.94
C GLY A 19 31.73 -11.31 -17.59
N THR A 20 30.88 -11.11 -18.58
CA THR A 20 29.50 -10.65 -18.35
C THR A 20 28.63 -11.87 -18.12
N TYR A 21 28.01 -11.95 -16.95
CA TYR A 21 27.04 -12.97 -16.63
C TYR A 21 25.63 -12.37 -16.72
N HIS A 22 24.75 -13.01 -17.49
CA HIS A 22 23.34 -12.66 -17.56
C HIS A 22 22.55 -13.69 -16.74
N MET A 23 21.91 -13.24 -15.66
CA MET A 23 20.86 -14.01 -14.99
C MET A 23 19.54 -13.23 -14.99
N PRO A 24 18.41 -13.90 -15.23
CA PRO A 24 17.12 -13.30 -14.93
C PRO A 24 16.98 -13.15 -13.41
N VAL A 25 16.68 -11.94 -12.95
CA VAL A 25 16.29 -11.66 -11.56
C VAL A 25 14.80 -11.34 -11.55
N SER A 26 14.03 -12.14 -10.82
CA SER A 26 12.61 -11.88 -10.60
C SER A 26 12.42 -11.32 -9.19
N TRP A 27 11.93 -10.09 -9.11
CA TRP A 27 11.45 -9.51 -7.86
C TRP A 27 10.01 -10.00 -7.64
N LEU A 28 9.84 -10.95 -6.73
CA LEU A 28 8.54 -11.47 -6.36
C LEU A 28 8.11 -10.84 -5.03
N VAL A 29 6.92 -10.24 -5.01
CA VAL A 29 6.22 -9.91 -3.77
C VAL A 29 5.46 -11.17 -3.36
N PRO A 30 5.62 -11.69 -2.13
CA PRO A 30 4.84 -12.83 -1.67
C PRO A 30 3.33 -12.55 -1.73
N ASP A 31 2.54 -13.55 -2.14
CA ASP A 31 1.07 -13.43 -2.24
C ASP A 31 0.39 -13.16 -0.87
N SER A 32 1.11 -13.41 0.22
CA SER A 32 0.63 -13.17 1.59
C SER A 32 1.75 -12.66 2.50
N ALA A 33 1.41 -11.71 3.37
CA ALA A 33 2.27 -11.32 4.48
C ALA A 33 2.42 -12.48 5.49
N PRO A 34 3.59 -12.65 6.13
CA PRO A 34 3.76 -13.65 7.18
C PRO A 34 2.83 -13.35 8.38
N PRO A 35 2.45 -14.37 9.18
CA PRO A 35 1.66 -14.16 10.39
C PRO A 35 2.36 -13.19 11.36
N ILE A 36 1.57 -12.33 12.00
CA ILE A 36 2.07 -11.43 13.05
C ILE A 36 1.88 -12.13 14.39
N ASP A 37 2.99 -12.44 15.05
CA ASP A 37 3.00 -12.88 16.44
C ASP A 37 2.70 -11.67 17.34
N LEU A 38 1.56 -11.68 18.02
CA LEU A 38 1.13 -10.58 18.89
C LEU A 38 1.92 -10.49 20.22
N THR A 39 2.79 -11.46 20.51
CA THR A 39 3.70 -11.39 21.67
C THR A 39 4.99 -10.62 21.35
N SER A 40 5.48 -10.71 20.12
CA SER A 40 6.74 -10.12 19.67
C SER A 40 6.56 -8.98 18.67
N GLY A 41 5.39 -8.88 18.04
CA GLY A 41 5.02 -7.90 17.03
C GLY A 41 3.75 -7.15 17.39
N LYS A 42 3.43 -6.13 16.57
CA LYS A 42 2.22 -5.33 16.68
C LYS A 42 1.54 -5.25 15.33
N PHE A 43 0.21 -5.36 15.33
CA PHE A 43 -0.61 -5.02 14.19
C PHE A 43 -1.34 -3.72 14.49
N GLU A 44 -0.91 -2.65 13.84
CA GLU A 44 -1.53 -1.33 13.87
C GLU A 44 -1.67 -0.85 12.43
N GLN A 45 -2.88 -0.48 12.02
CA GLN A 45 -3.15 0.01 10.67
C GLN A 45 -3.94 1.31 10.72
N VAL A 46 -3.58 2.24 9.82
CA VAL A 46 -4.30 3.48 9.58
C VAL A 46 -4.47 3.66 8.07
N THR A 47 -5.70 3.88 7.66
CA THR A 47 -6.07 4.19 6.28
C THR A 47 -6.90 5.46 6.24
N GLU A 48 -6.43 6.45 5.49
CA GLU A 48 -7.08 7.73 5.29
C GLU A 48 -7.31 7.97 3.81
N PHE A 49 -8.50 8.46 3.46
CA PHE A 49 -8.85 8.82 2.09
C PHE A 49 -9.96 9.86 2.09
N GLU A 50 -10.06 10.57 0.98
CA GLU A 50 -11.13 11.54 0.75
C GLU A 50 -11.99 11.11 -0.41
N SER A 51 -13.30 11.26 -0.25
CA SER A 51 -14.27 11.16 -1.34
C SER A 51 -14.94 12.51 -1.55
N VAL A 52 -15.13 12.89 -2.81
CA VAL A 52 -15.98 14.02 -3.19
C VAL A 52 -17.33 13.46 -3.60
N ILE A 53 -18.37 13.92 -2.94
CA ILE A 53 -19.76 13.58 -3.24
C ILE A 53 -20.40 14.76 -3.95
N GLY A 54 -21.02 14.49 -5.08
CA GLY A 54 -21.73 15.46 -5.91
C GLY A 54 -23.01 15.95 -5.26
N THR A 55 -23.57 17.04 -5.80
CA THR A 55 -24.88 17.56 -5.38
C THR A 55 -26.04 16.60 -5.70
N ASP A 56 -25.81 15.65 -6.59
CA ASP A 56 -26.71 14.58 -6.98
C ASP A 56 -26.61 13.34 -6.07
N GLY A 57 -25.71 13.34 -5.09
CA GLY A 57 -25.48 12.21 -4.19
C GLY A 57 -24.52 11.15 -4.71
N ASN A 58 -23.96 11.34 -5.91
CA ASN A 58 -23.05 10.37 -6.50
C ASN A 58 -21.59 10.68 -6.13
N ILE A 59 -20.75 9.65 -6.08
CA ILE A 59 -19.31 9.80 -5.96
C ILE A 59 -18.79 10.56 -7.20
N VAL A 60 -17.98 11.59 -6.99
CA VAL A 60 -17.28 12.33 -8.06
C VAL A 60 -15.83 11.88 -8.17
N SER A 61 -15.17 11.67 -7.04
CA SER A 61 -13.77 11.23 -6.99
C SER A 61 -13.43 10.63 -5.64
N CYS A 62 -12.47 9.71 -5.61
CA CYS A 62 -11.85 9.21 -4.38
C CYS A 62 -10.33 9.32 -4.49
N ARG A 63 -9.66 9.69 -3.39
CA ARG A 63 -8.20 9.75 -3.30
C ARG A 63 -7.73 9.18 -1.98
N VAL A 64 -6.81 8.21 -2.04
CA VAL A 64 -6.08 7.74 -0.86
C VAL A 64 -5.09 8.81 -0.40
N ILE A 65 -5.11 9.11 0.90
CA ILE A 65 -4.20 10.03 1.57
C ILE A 65 -3.08 9.23 2.24
N THR A 66 -3.47 8.26 3.08
CA THR A 66 -2.55 7.43 3.86
C THR A 66 -2.99 5.97 3.77
N LYS A 67 -2.03 5.06 3.57
CA LYS A 67 -2.22 3.62 3.71
C LYS A 67 -1.01 3.03 4.42
N SER A 68 -1.16 2.59 5.66
CA SER A 68 -0.04 2.12 6.49
C SER A 68 0.53 0.77 6.06
N ASP A 69 -0.22 -0.02 5.29
CA ASP A 69 0.17 -1.35 4.82
C ASP A 69 -0.19 -1.52 3.33
N ALA A 70 0.78 -1.91 2.51
CA ALA A 70 0.59 -2.12 1.08
C ALA A 70 -0.46 -3.20 0.76
N ALA A 71 -0.62 -4.21 1.63
CA ALA A 71 -1.58 -5.30 1.49
C ALA A 71 -3.03 -4.87 1.77
N GLN A 72 -3.26 -3.71 2.40
CA GLN A 72 -4.61 -3.19 2.60
C GLN A 72 -5.30 -2.95 1.23
N PRO A 73 -6.56 -3.39 1.07
CA PRO A 73 -7.35 -3.07 -0.12
C PRO A 73 -7.43 -1.56 -0.31
N ASP A 74 -7.33 -1.10 -1.56
CA ASP A 74 -7.53 0.31 -1.87
C ASP A 74 -9.01 0.67 -1.61
N PRO A 75 -9.31 1.61 -0.67
CA PRO A 75 -10.68 1.97 -0.34
C PRO A 75 -11.43 2.61 -1.53
N CYS A 76 -10.70 3.23 -2.47
CA CYS A 76 -11.28 3.85 -3.64
C CYS A 76 -11.79 2.84 -4.69
N MET A 77 -11.41 1.56 -4.61
CA MET A 77 -11.95 0.52 -5.51
C MET A 77 -13.46 0.34 -5.36
N LYS A 78 -14.04 0.67 -4.20
CA LYS A 78 -15.48 0.61 -3.95
C LYS A 78 -16.18 1.97 -4.10
N LEU A 79 -15.42 3.04 -4.21
CA LEU A 79 -15.90 4.42 -4.28
C LEU A 79 -15.60 4.99 -5.67
N VAL A 80 -16.21 4.36 -6.67
CA VAL A 80 -15.99 4.71 -8.08
C VAL A 80 -16.93 5.84 -8.52
N PRO A 81 -16.47 6.77 -9.37
CA PRO A 81 -17.29 7.88 -9.86
C PRO A 81 -18.62 7.41 -10.45
N GLY A 82 -19.70 8.14 -10.15
CA GLY A 82 -21.06 7.82 -10.56
C GLY A 82 -21.79 6.83 -9.64
N SER A 83 -21.11 6.19 -8.69
CA SER A 83 -21.78 5.32 -7.72
C SER A 83 -22.64 6.14 -6.77
N PRO A 84 -23.87 5.70 -6.47
CA PRO A 84 -24.71 6.36 -5.49
C PRO A 84 -24.12 6.21 -4.08
N THR A 85 -24.27 7.24 -3.26
CA THR A 85 -23.97 7.17 -1.83
C THR A 85 -25.25 7.02 -1.01
N TYR A 86 -25.11 6.64 0.26
CA TYR A 86 -26.26 6.51 1.16
C TYR A 86 -26.87 7.85 1.58
N SER A 87 -26.20 8.98 1.35
CA SER A 87 -26.63 10.26 1.91
C SER A 87 -26.29 11.43 1.01
N ASN A 88 -27.25 12.32 0.86
CA ASN A 88 -27.06 13.62 0.21
C ASN A 88 -26.72 14.66 1.26
N TYR A 89 -25.75 15.51 0.96
CA TYR A 89 -25.34 16.58 1.85
C TYR A 89 -26.00 17.88 1.41
N VAL A 90 -26.51 18.65 2.37
CA VAL A 90 -27.14 19.95 2.14
C VAL A 90 -26.44 21.05 2.92
N ARG A 91 -26.39 22.24 2.35
CA ARG A 91 -25.92 23.47 2.99
C ARG A 91 -26.97 24.55 2.74
N ASN A 92 -27.52 25.13 3.81
CA ASN A 92 -28.57 26.16 3.73
C ASN A 92 -29.81 25.70 2.92
N GLY A 93 -30.22 24.43 3.08
CA GLY A 93 -31.38 23.86 2.39
C GLY A 93 -31.15 23.49 0.92
N GLN A 94 -29.94 23.71 0.38
CA GLN A 94 -29.59 23.35 -1.00
C GLN A 94 -28.62 22.16 -1.03
N PRO A 95 -28.68 21.29 -2.04
CA PRO A 95 -27.69 20.23 -2.24
C PRO A 95 -26.27 20.81 -2.31
N SER A 96 -25.33 20.17 -1.61
CA SER A 96 -23.95 20.64 -1.47
C SER A 96 -22.98 19.58 -1.96
N ARG A 97 -22.09 19.97 -2.88
CA ARG A 97 -20.90 19.18 -3.18
C ARG A 97 -20.02 19.14 -1.94
N THR A 98 -19.66 17.94 -1.49
CA THR A 98 -19.09 17.74 -0.17
C THR A 98 -17.86 16.86 -0.23
N ILE A 99 -16.81 17.26 0.50
CA ILE A 99 -15.64 16.42 0.73
C ILE A 99 -15.89 15.65 2.02
N VAL A 100 -15.80 14.32 1.94
CA VAL A 100 -15.86 13.43 3.09
C VAL A 100 -14.47 12.86 3.31
N HIS A 101 -13.88 13.19 4.46
CA HIS A 101 -12.60 12.65 4.89
C HIS A 101 -12.86 11.42 5.77
N TYR A 102 -12.33 10.27 5.36
CA TYR A 102 -12.45 9.00 6.06
C TYR A 102 -11.12 8.66 6.73
N ARG A 103 -11.19 8.19 7.97
CA ARG A 103 -10.05 7.67 8.72
C ARG A 103 -10.45 6.39 9.43
N TYR A 104 -9.86 5.28 9.00
CA TYR A 104 -10.02 3.98 9.64
C TYR A 104 -8.74 3.62 10.39
N SER A 105 -8.89 3.08 11.59
CA SER A 105 -7.78 2.54 12.37
C SER A 105 -8.12 1.16 12.89
N ALA A 106 -7.17 0.23 12.80
CA ALA A 106 -7.28 -1.11 13.37
C ALA A 106 -6.07 -1.41 14.24
N VAL A 107 -6.30 -2.06 15.39
CA VAL A 107 -5.27 -2.54 16.30
C VAL A 107 -5.65 -3.94 16.72
N ALA A 108 -4.76 -4.92 16.54
CA ALA A 108 -4.98 -6.27 17.06
C ALA A 108 -4.39 -6.41 18.46
N LYS A 109 -5.12 -7.12 19.33
CA LYS A 109 -4.69 -7.50 20.68
C LYS A 109 -5.05 -8.97 20.89
N PRO A 110 -4.30 -9.70 21.73
CA PRO A 110 -4.72 -11.03 22.17
C PRO A 110 -6.14 -10.98 22.73
N ALA A 111 -6.96 -11.98 22.40
CA ALA A 111 -8.20 -12.20 23.13
C ALA A 111 -7.84 -12.93 24.43
N ASP A 112 -8.34 -12.43 25.56
CA ASP A 112 -8.16 -13.03 26.88
C ASP A 112 -8.80 -14.42 26.99
#